data_AF-A0A5K0YLR4-F1
#
_entry.id   AF-A0A5K0YLR4-F1
#
_cell.length_a   1.000
_cell.length_b   1.000
_cell.length_c   1.000
_cell.angle_alpha   90.00
_cell.angle_beta   90.00
_cell.angle_gamma   90.00
#
_symmetry.space_group_name_H-M   'P 1'
#
loop_
_entity.id
_entity.type
_entity.pdbx_description
1 polymer ?
#
loop_
_entity_poly.entity_id
_entity_poly.type
_entity_poly.pdbx_seq_one_letter_code
_entity_poly.pdbx_strand_id
1 'polypeptide(L)' 'HLPKDVGHFLPNLQVLFAAKNEFYGSIPESLGILQELKFLNLYDNKLTGTIPSRFCQPLKLEHLNIGQNHIHGNVPSEL' A
#
# COMPACT_ATOMS: atom_id res chain seq x y z
N HIS A 1 -9.45 -9.18 2.29
CA HIS A 1 -8.56 -8.22 2.97
C HIS A 1 -7.11 -8.57 2.66
N LEU A 2 -6.19 -7.61 2.64
CA LEU A 2 -4.75 -7.88 2.50
C LEU A 2 -4.19 -8.41 3.84
N PRO A 3 -3.37 -9.47 3.85
CA PRO A 3 -2.75 -9.97 5.09
C PRO A 3 -1.90 -8.89 5.76
N LYS A 4 -2.03 -8.74 7.08
CA LYS A 4 -1.29 -7.73 7.86
C LYS A 4 0.23 -7.88 7.73
N ASP A 5 0.71 -9.11 7.54
CA ASP A 5 2.13 -9.46 7.50
C ASP A 5 2.67 -9.71 6.09
N VAL A 6 1.95 -9.29 5.04
CA VAL A 6 2.35 -9.52 3.64
C VAL A 6 3.79 -9.07 3.34
N GLY A 7 4.24 -7.96 3.94
CA GLY A 7 5.61 -7.48 3.78
C GLY A 7 6.68 -8.38 4.41
N HIS A 8 6.34 -9.14 5.45
CA HIS A 8 7.26 -10.08 6.09
C HIS A 8 7.41 -11.38 5.28
N PHE A 9 6.35 -11.82 4.60
CA PHE A 9 6.38 -13.04 3.78
C PHE A 9 7.02 -12.82 2.40
N LEU A 10 7.00 -11.59 1.90
CA LEU A 10 7.48 -11.22 0.57
C LEU A 10 8.54 -10.10 0.66
N PRO A 11 9.67 -10.30 1.37
CA PRO A 11 10.61 -9.23 1.70
C PRO A 11 11.26 -8.59 0.46
N ASN A 12 11.28 -9.29 -0.68
CA ASN A 12 11.88 -8.83 -1.94
C ASN A 12 10.82 -8.37 -2.97
N LEU A 13 9.57 -8.13 -2.55
CA LEU A 13 8.50 -7.72 -3.45
C LEU A 13 8.80 -6.35 -4.06
N GLN A 14 8.85 -6.30 -5.39
CA GLN A 14 9.09 -5.05 -6.14
C GLN A 14 7.82 -4.47 -6.77
N VAL A 15 6.88 -5.34 -7.11
CA VAL A 15 5.64 -4.98 -7.82
C VAL A 15 4.47 -5.70 -7.17
N LEU A 16 3.46 -4.94 -6.76
CA LEU A 16 2.17 -5.44 -6.32
C LEU A 16 1.06 -4.78 -7.15
N PHE A 17 0.50 -5.54 -8.09
CA PHE A 17 -0.67 -5.15 -8.86
C PHE A 17 -1.89 -5.96 -8.40
N ALA A 18 -2.83 -5.26 -7.78
CA ALA A 18 -4.05 -5.81 -7.20
C ALA A 18 -5.26 -4.90 -7.46
N ALA A 19 -5.21 -4.11 -8.54
CA ALA A 19 -6.29 -3.22 -8.93
C ALA A 19 -7.55 -3.97 -9.37
N LYS A 20 -8.73 -3.33 -9.23
CA LYS A 20 -10.04 -3.86 -9.64
C LYS A 20 -10.39 -5.18 -8.97
N ASN A 21 -10.25 -5.20 -7.65
CA ASN A 21 -10.57 -6.35 -6.81
C ASN A 21 -11.54 -5.96 -5.70
N GLU A 22 -11.91 -6.95 -4.90
CA GLU A 22 -12.80 -6.80 -3.75
C GLU A 22 -12.00 -6.73 -2.43
N PHE A 23 -10.75 -6.23 -2.45
CA PHE A 23 -9.97 -6.11 -1.22
C PHE A 23 -10.57 -5.04 -0.32
N TYR A 24 -10.75 -5.39 0.95
CA TYR A 24 -11.36 -4.56 1.99
C TYR A 24 -10.47 -4.51 3.24
N GLY A 25 -10.78 -3.58 4.14
CA GLY A 25 -9.96 -3.29 5.33
C GLY A 25 -8.86 -2.28 5.03
N SER A 26 -7.91 -2.11 5.95
CA SER A 26 -6.81 -1.14 5.77
C SER A 26 -5.65 -1.67 4.94
N ILE A 27 -4.86 -0.75 4.37
CA ILE A 27 -3.57 -1.07 3.77
C ILE A 27 -2.62 -1.53 4.89
N PRO A 28 -2.03 -2.73 4.80
CA PRO A 28 -1.10 -3.22 5.82
C PRO A 28 0.15 -2.33 5.96
N GLU A 29 0.51 -1.96 7.18
CA GLU A 29 1.76 -1.22 7.45
C GLU A 29 3.01 -1.99 7.01
N SER A 30 2.94 -3.32 6.98
CA SER A 30 4.05 -4.17 6.51
C SER A 30 4.40 -3.94 5.04
N LEU A 31 3.50 -3.41 4.20
CA LEU A 31 3.89 -3.00 2.85
C LEU A 31 4.93 -1.86 2.87
N GLY A 32 4.94 -1.05 3.94
CA GLY A 32 5.86 0.07 4.08
C GLY A 32 7.24 -0.31 4.62
N ILE A 33 7.49 -1.59 4.93
CA ILE A 33 8.84 -2.07 5.25
C ILE A 33 9.59 -2.60 4.02
N LEU A 34 8.90 -2.74 2.87
CA LEU A 34 9.44 -3.32 1.65
C LEU A 34 10.36 -2.34 0.90
N GLN A 35 11.65 -2.33 1.23
CA GLN A 35 12.64 -1.40 0.66
C GLN A 35 12.80 -1.48 -0.86
N GLU A 36 12.45 -2.62 -1.46
CA GLU A 36 12.54 -2.84 -2.91
C GLU A 36 11.21 -2.61 -3.64
N LEU A 37 10.12 -2.26 -2.94
CA LEU A 37 8.81 -2.03 -3.55
C LEU A 37 8.85 -0.74 -4.39
N LYS A 38 8.61 -0.90 -5.69
CA LYS A 38 8.62 0.18 -6.69
C LYS A 38 7.22 0.52 -7.18
N PHE A 39 6.37 -0.48 -7.35
CA PHE A 39 5.05 -0.30 -7.92
C PHE A 39 3.98 -0.91 -7.01
N LEU A 40 3.12 -0.07 -6.46
CA LEU A 40 1.97 -0.47 -5.66
C LEU A 40 0.68 0.05 -6.32
N ASN A 41 -0.09 -0.86 -6.91
CA ASN A 41 -1.38 -0.53 -7.52
C ASN A 41 -2.51 -1.31 -6.83
N LEU A 42 -3.27 -0.59 -6.00
CA LEU A 42 -4.46 -1.05 -5.27
C LEU A 42 -5.74 -0.33 -5.75
N TYR A 43 -5.68 0.30 -6.92
CA TYR A 43 -6.79 1.05 -7.50
C TYR A 43 -8.09 0.25 -7.59
N ASP A 44 -9.23 0.89 -7.36
CA ASP A 44 -10.56 0.29 -7.52
C ASP A 44 -10.72 -0.97 -6.64
N ASN A 45 -10.79 -0.72 -5.33
CA ASN A 45 -10.99 -1.71 -4.29
C ASN A 45 -11.90 -1.11 -3.19
N LYS A 46 -12.14 -1.87 -2.12
CA LYS A 46 -12.94 -1.47 -0.96
C LYS A 46 -12.07 -1.16 0.27
N LEU A 47 -10.82 -0.72 0.08
CA LEU A 47 -9.91 -0.43 1.18
C LEU A 47 -10.35 0.81 1.96
N THR A 48 -10.14 0.82 3.27
CA THR A 48 -10.53 1.88 4.21
C THR A 48 -9.33 2.31 5.05
N GLY A 49 -9.51 3.34 5.90
CA GLY A 49 -8.45 3.82 6.80
C GLY A 49 -7.56 4.87 6.14
N THR A 50 -6.34 5.01 6.64
CA THR A 50 -5.38 6.05 6.21
C THR A 50 -4.22 5.45 5.42
N ILE A 51 -3.45 6.31 4.75
CA ILE A 51 -2.16 5.93 4.17
C ILE A 51 -1.19 5.60 5.33
N PRO A 52 -0.56 4.41 5.36
CA PRO A 52 0.41 4.08 6.40
C PRO A 52 1.60 5.05 6.40
N SER A 53 1.95 5.61 7.57
CA SER A 53 3.11 6.50 7.70
C SER A 53 4.44 5.81 7.38
N ARG A 54 4.49 4.48 7.41
CA ARG A 54 5.62 3.69 6.92
C ARG A 54 5.91 3.93 5.44
N PHE A 55 4.94 4.37 4.65
CA PHE A 55 5.17 4.71 3.25
C PHE A 55 6.01 5.98 3.07
N CYS A 56 6.16 6.78 4.13
CA CYS A 56 6.99 7.98 4.20
C CYS A 56 8.48 7.71 4.51
N GLN A 57 8.84 6.46 4.82
CA GLN A 57 10.24 6.04 4.96
C GLN A 57 10.86 5.87 3.57
N PRO A 58 12.20 5.81 3.39
CA PRO A 58 12.82 5.77 2.07
C PRO A 58 12.50 4.45 1.34
N LEU A 59 11.31 4.37 0.75
CA LEU A 59 10.92 3.36 -0.20
C LEU A 59 11.41 3.79 -1.57
N LYS A 60 11.82 2.82 -2.39
CA LYS A 60 12.07 3.04 -3.82
C LYS A 60 10.76 3.15 -4.61
N LEU A 61 9.69 3.66 -3.99
CA LEU A 61 8.36 3.66 -4.56
C LEU A 61 8.31 4.67 -5.71
N GLU A 62 8.18 4.16 -6.94
CA GLU A 62 8.10 4.94 -8.17
C GLU A 62 6.63 5.20 -8.54
N HIS A 63 5.72 4.32 -8.13
CA HIS A 63 4.30 4.42 -8.44
C HIS A 63 3.43 3.94 -7.28
N LEU A 64 2.58 4.85 -6.78
CA LEU A 64 1.52 4.55 -5.83
C LEU A 64 0.16 4.89 -6.43
N ASN A 65 -0.70 3.88 -6.60
CA ASN A 65 -2.08 4.10 -6.99
C ASN A 65 -3.02 3.40 -6.00
N ILE A 66 -3.71 4.21 -5.20
CA ILE A 66 -4.70 3.78 -4.21
C ILE A 66 -6.08 4.42 -4.48
N GLY A 67 -6.26 5.01 -5.68
CA GLY A 67 -7.49 5.68 -6.07
C GLY A 67 -8.69 4.72 -6.14
N GLN A 68 -9.91 5.29 -6.16
CA GLN A 68 -11.15 4.50 -6.10
C GLN A 68 -11.16 3.48 -4.94
N ASN A 69 -10.84 3.96 -3.75
CA ASN A 69 -11.01 3.27 -2.47
C ASN A 69 -11.72 4.21 -1.48
N HIS A 70 -11.96 3.75 -0.25
CA HIS A 70 -12.54 4.52 0.85
C HIS A 70 -11.47 5.01 1.84
N ILE A 71 -10.28 5.34 1.32
CA ILE A 71 -9.17 5.90 2.10
C ILE A 71 -9.51 7.33 2.52
N HIS A 72 -9.21 7.66 3.77
CA HIS A 72 -9.46 8.96 4.38
C HIS A 72 -8.26 9.42 5.21
N GLY A 73 -8.37 10.61 5.80
CA GLY A 73 -7.27 11.26 6.51
C GLY A 73 -6.37 12.09 5.59
N ASN A 74 -5.28 12.61 6.14
CA ASN A 74 -4.37 13.46 5.40
C ASN A 74 -3.39 12.61 4.58
N VAL A 75 -3.05 13.11 3.39
CA VAL A 75 -1.87 12.62 2.67
C VAL A 75 -0.64 13.05 3.48
N PRO A 76 0.24 12.14 3.90
CA PRO A 76 1.46 12.51 4.62
C PRO A 76 2.33 13.45 3.77
N SER A 77 2.89 14.50 4.39
CA SER A 77 3.71 15.51 3.70
C SER A 77 5.04 14.98 3.19
N GLU A 78 5.45 13.83 3.70
CA GLU A 78 6.72 13.18 3.38
C GLU A 78 6.60 12.24 2.16
N LEU A 79 5.41 12.11 1.58
CA LEU A 79 5.10 11.23 0.46
C LEU A 79 5.39 11.88 -0.90
#